data_AF-A0A7R9B4X8-F1
#
_entry.id   AF-A0A7R9B4X8-F1
#
_cell.length_a   1.000
_cell.length_b   1.000
_cell.length_c   1.000
_cell.angle_alpha   90.00
_cell.angle_beta   90.00
_cell.angle_gamma   90.00
#
_symmetry.space_group_name_H-M   'P 1'
#
loop_
_entity.id
_entity.type
_entity.pdbx_description
1 polymer ?
#
loop_
_entity_poly.entity_id
_entity_poly.type
_entity_poly.pdbx_seq_one_letter_code
_entity_poly.pdbx_strand_id
1 'polypeptide(L)'
;MNTSTEENEILVCASEYIKERLYFVTLGTTVRPKSTVNTHYFSIDDELKYENFNADFGPLNLAMLYRYCQKLNRKLKTCYEVEVPGLVGVIG
;
A
#
# COMPACT_ATOMS: atom_id res chain seq x y z
N MET A 1 -10.16 25.49 19.58
CA MET A 1 -9.13 24.43 19.63
C MET A 1 -9.86 23.14 19.95
N ASN A 2 -10.19 22.38 18.91
CA ASN A 2 -10.94 21.14 19.01
C ASN A 2 -10.44 20.26 17.86
N THR A 3 -9.32 19.57 18.08
CA THR A 3 -8.72 18.60 17.15
C THR A 3 -9.13 17.22 17.65
N SER A 4 -10.30 16.71 17.23
CA SER A 4 -10.76 15.38 17.66
C SER A 4 -11.59 14.64 16.60
N THR A 5 -11.67 15.15 15.37
CA THR A 5 -12.58 14.62 14.34
C THR A 5 -11.89 14.12 13.07
N GLU A 6 -10.58 14.34 12.88
CA GLU A 6 -9.90 14.00 11.61
C GLU A 6 -9.31 12.57 11.57
N GLU A 7 -9.19 11.88 12.70
CA GLU A 7 -8.53 10.57 12.75
C GLU A 7 -9.40 9.41 12.23
N ASN A 8 -10.73 9.58 12.25
CA ASN A 8 -11.69 8.53 11.89
C ASN A 8 -12.00 8.44 10.38
N GLU A 9 -11.45 9.34 9.55
CA GLU A 9 -11.71 9.35 8.09
C GLU A 9 -10.50 8.93 7.23
N ILE A 10 -9.37 8.57 7.86
CA ILE A 10 -8.13 8.29 7.14
C ILE A 10 -8.18 6.92 6.45
N LEU A 11 -8.71 5.90 7.12
CA LEU A 11 -8.80 4.53 6.61
C LEU A 11 -10.20 4.28 6.07
N VAL A 12 -10.33 4.01 4.77
CA VAL A 12 -11.60 3.63 4.14
C VAL A 12 -11.81 2.13 4.24
N CYS A 13 -10.80 1.34 3.89
CA CYS A 13 -10.89 -0.12 3.91
C CYS A 13 -9.50 -0.74 4.07
N ALA A 14 -9.44 -1.90 4.73
CA ALA A 14 -8.28 -2.77 4.74
C ALA A 14 -8.71 -4.21 4.42
N SER A 15 -8.06 -4.82 3.43
CA SER A 15 -8.31 -6.19 3.00
C SER A 15 -7.06 -7.03 3.26
N GLU A 16 -7.21 -8.12 4.03
CA GLU A 16 -6.14 -9.05 4.36
C GLU A 16 -5.96 -10.06 3.21
N TYR A 17 -4.74 -10.14 2.67
CA TYR A 17 -4.36 -11.11 1.63
C TYR A 17 -3.53 -12.25 2.21
N ILE A 18 -2.63 -11.93 3.14
CA ILE A 18 -1.83 -12.90 3.90
C ILE A 18 -1.95 -12.52 5.37
N LYS A 19 -2.46 -13.45 6.17
CA LYS A 19 -2.71 -13.23 7.59
C LYS A 19 -1.50 -12.62 8.29
N GLU A 20 -1.73 -11.51 8.99
CA GLU A 20 -0.75 -10.77 9.80
C GLU A 20 0.46 -10.23 8.99
N ARG A 21 0.40 -10.22 7.65
CA ARG A 21 1.59 -9.97 6.83
C ARG A 21 1.38 -9.11 5.60
N LEU A 22 0.25 -9.25 4.92
CA LEU A 22 -0.04 -8.48 3.72
C LEU A 22 -1.48 -7.99 3.75
N TYR A 23 -1.62 -6.67 3.76
CA TYR A 23 -2.89 -5.98 3.69
C TYR A 23 -2.87 -5.02 2.52
N PHE A 24 -3.98 -4.96 1.78
CA PHE A 24 -4.28 -3.87 0.88
C PHE A 24 -5.13 -2.86 1.62
N VAL A 25 -4.77 -1.59 1.55
CA VAL A 25 -5.33 -0.52 2.37
C VAL A 25 -5.76 0.61 1.45
N THR A 26 -7.04 1.00 1.52
CA THR A 26 -7.56 2.18 0.83
C THR A 26 -7.72 3.31 1.84
N LEU A 27 -7.17 4.47 1.51
CA LEU A 27 -7.22 5.64 2.37
C LEU A 27 -8.14 6.70 1.78
N GLY A 28 -8.89 7.38 2.64
CA GLY A 28 -9.78 8.49 2.25
C GLY A 28 -9.04 9.81 2.03
N THR A 29 -7.74 9.81 2.29
CA THR A 29 -6.85 10.97 2.26
C THR A 29 -5.62 10.68 1.42
N THR A 30 -5.05 11.73 0.84
CA THR A 30 -3.76 11.67 0.13
C THR A 30 -2.57 11.60 1.09
N VAL A 31 -2.80 11.78 2.40
CA VAL A 31 -1.75 11.68 3.42
C VAL A 31 -1.35 10.22 3.61
N ARG A 32 -0.11 9.90 3.24
CA ARG A 32 0.48 8.58 3.42
C ARG A 32 0.81 8.33 4.90
N PRO A 33 0.31 7.25 5.53
CA PRO A 33 0.66 6.87 6.88
C PRO A 33 2.16 6.65 7.03
N LYS A 34 2.71 7.06 8.17
CA LYS A 34 4.11 6.76 8.51
C LYS A 34 4.22 5.28 8.86
N SER A 35 5.24 4.61 8.31
CA SER A 35 5.61 3.26 8.73
C SER A 35 6.00 3.24 10.21
N THR A 36 5.64 2.15 10.89
CA THR A 36 6.07 1.85 12.25
C THR A 36 7.15 0.77 12.23
N VAL A 37 7.68 0.39 13.38
CA VAL A 37 8.65 -0.73 13.50
C VAL A 37 8.05 -2.04 12.98
N ASN A 38 6.74 -2.24 13.16
CA ASN A 38 6.06 -3.49 12.84
C ASN A 38 5.22 -3.41 11.56
N THR A 39 5.04 -2.22 10.98
CA THR A 39 4.19 -2.02 9.80
C THR A 39 4.87 -1.12 8.80
N HIS A 40 5.12 -1.65 7.61
CA HIS A 40 5.64 -0.91 6.48
C HIS A 40 4.52 -0.59 5.48
N TYR A 41 4.26 0.70 5.27
CA TYR A 41 3.33 1.16 4.23
C TYR A 41 4.06 1.53 2.93
N PHE A 42 3.50 1.19 1.77
CA PHE A 42 3.96 1.70 0.48
C PHE A 42 2.80 1.78 -0.52
N SER A 43 2.87 2.69 -1.49
CA SER A 43 2.05 2.59 -2.70
C SER A 43 2.90 2.59 -3.96
N ILE A 44 2.23 2.44 -5.10
CA ILE A 44 2.81 2.50 -6.44
C ILE A 44 2.22 3.64 -7.28
N ASP A 45 1.31 4.46 -6.75
CA ASP A 45 0.55 5.45 -7.54
C ASP A 45 1.47 6.46 -8.23
N ASP A 46 2.60 6.80 -7.59
CA ASP A 46 3.60 7.71 -8.14
C ASP A 46 4.64 7.02 -9.04
N GLU A 47 4.70 5.69 -9.04
CA GLU A 47 5.75 4.90 -9.69
C GLU A 47 5.26 4.12 -10.92
N LEU A 48 4.06 3.55 -10.84
CA LEU A 48 3.44 2.71 -11.87
C LEU A 48 2.18 3.41 -12.36
N LYS A 49 2.37 4.46 -13.15
CA LYS A 49 1.28 5.27 -13.72
C LYS A 49 0.80 4.66 -15.03
N TYR A 50 -0.51 4.48 -15.14
CA TYR A 50 -1.13 4.12 -16.41
C TYR A 50 -1.13 5.32 -17.35
N GLU A 51 -0.73 5.11 -18.61
CA GLU A 51 -0.79 6.12 -19.66
C GLU A 51 -2.11 5.96 -20.42
N ASN A 52 -3.02 6.91 -20.25
CA ASN A 52 -4.35 6.88 -20.83
C ASN A 52 -4.36 7.33 -22.30
N PHE A 53 -5.19 6.70 -23.12
CA PHE A 53 -5.46 7.17 -24.49
C PHE A 53 -6.59 8.21 -24.53
N ASN A 54 -7.56 8.09 -23.65
CA ASN A 54 -8.68 9.02 -23.48
C ASN A 54 -9.10 9.07 -21.99
N ALA A 55 -10.30 8.61 -21.65
CA ALA A 55 -10.81 8.54 -20.27
C ALA A 55 -10.62 7.15 -19.63
N ASP A 56 -9.79 6.29 -20.22
CA ASP A 56 -9.41 5.01 -19.65
C ASP A 56 -8.39 5.20 -18.52
N PHE A 57 -8.49 4.38 -17.47
CA PHE A 57 -7.65 4.47 -16.28
C PHE A 57 -6.85 3.19 -16.00
N GLY A 58 -6.98 2.18 -16.86
CA GLY A 58 -6.32 0.89 -16.67
C GLY A 58 -6.95 -0.24 -17.46
N PRO A 59 -6.54 -1.49 -17.16
CA PRO A 59 -5.58 -1.87 -16.11
C PRO A 59 -4.12 -1.56 -16.47
N LEU A 60 -3.24 -1.58 -15.47
CA LEU A 60 -1.79 -1.54 -15.70
C LEU A 60 -1.34 -2.69 -16.61
N ASN A 61 -0.34 -2.41 -17.46
CA ASN A 61 0.21 -3.42 -18.37
C ASN A 61 1.06 -4.47 -17.62
N LEU A 62 1.40 -5.56 -18.32
CA LEU A 62 2.15 -6.69 -17.76
C LEU A 62 3.54 -6.31 -17.23
N ALA A 63 4.23 -5.36 -17.87
CA ALA A 63 5.54 -4.92 -17.40
C ALA A 63 5.44 -4.20 -16.05
N MET A 64 4.39 -3.40 -15.83
CA MET A 64 4.11 -2.74 -14.56
C MET A 64 3.68 -3.76 -13.49
N LEU A 65 2.85 -4.74 -13.82
CA LEU A 65 2.50 -5.84 -12.91
C LEU A 65 3.76 -6.59 -12.44
N TYR A 66 4.66 -6.92 -13.36
CA TYR A 66 5.91 -7.59 -13.02
C TYR A 66 6.76 -6.76 -12.04
N ARG A 67 6.89 -5.44 -12.27
CA ARG A 67 7.59 -4.53 -11.36
C ARG A 67 6.94 -4.48 -9.98
N TYR A 68 5.60 -4.46 -9.92
CA TYR A 68 4.87 -4.54 -8.65
C TYR A 68 5.20 -5.83 -7.90
N CYS A 69 5.11 -6.99 -8.56
CA CYS A 69 5.44 -8.28 -7.95
C CYS A 69 6.88 -8.32 -7.43
N GLN A 70 7.86 -7.82 -8.19
CA GLN A 70 9.25 -7.74 -7.74
C GLN A 70 9.42 -6.85 -6.50
N LYS A 71 8.77 -5.68 -6.47
CA LYS A 71 8.81 -4.75 -5.34
C LYS A 71 8.15 -5.36 -4.09
N LEU A 72 6.97 -5.95 -4.25
CA LEU A 72 6.25 -6.61 -3.16
C LEU A 72 7.05 -7.77 -2.58
N ASN A 73 7.60 -8.64 -3.44
CA ASN A 73 8.43 -9.77 -3.01
C ASN A 73 9.66 -9.32 -2.23
N ARG A 74 10.31 -8.22 -2.63
CA ARG A 74 11.44 -7.67 -1.87
C ARG A 74 11.01 -7.22 -0.48
N LYS A 75 9.87 -6.52 -0.35
CA LYS A 75 9.35 -6.04 0.94
C LYS A 75 8.96 -7.20 1.86
N LEU A 76 8.26 -8.20 1.32
CA LEU A 76 7.89 -9.39 2.08
C LEU A 76 9.12 -10.15 2.58
N LYS A 77 10.20 -10.23 1.79
CA LYS A 77 11.48 -10.82 2.20
C LYS A 77 12.17 -10.06 3.32
N THR A 78 12.30 -8.73 3.20
CA THR A 78 12.95 -7.92 4.24
C THR A 78 12.18 -7.94 5.58
N CYS A 79 10.85 -8.12 5.52
CA CYS A 79 10.02 -8.25 6.72
C CYS A 79 10.08 -9.65 7.38
N TYR A 80 10.77 -10.64 6.79
CA TYR A 80 11.03 -11.95 7.42
C TYR A 80 12.30 -11.98 8.28
N GLU A 81 13.20 -11.00 8.14
CA GLU A 81 14.52 -11.02 8.81
C GLU A 81 14.47 -10.53 10.27
N VAL A 82 13.30 -10.13 10.76
CA VAL A 82 13.08 -9.64 12.13
C VAL A 82 12.26 -10.69 12.90
N GLU A 83 12.58 -10.92 14.19
CA GLU A 83 11.94 -11.94 15.07
C GLU A 83 10.40 -11.87 15.12
N VAL A 84 9.80 -10.77 14.64
CA VAL A 84 8.36 -10.60 14.45
C VAL A 84 8.14 -10.22 12.97
N PRO A 85 7.37 -11.00 12.18
CA PRO A 85 7.13 -10.69 10.77
C PRO A 85 6.49 -9.31 10.63
N GLY A 86 7.16 -8.38 9.93
CA GLY A 86 6.61 -7.05 9.66
C GLY A 86 5.40 -7.11 8.73
N LEU A 87 4.37 -6.32 9.04
CA LEU A 87 3.15 -6.18 8.24
C LEU A 87 3.42 -5.25 7.05
N VAL A 88 3.04 -5.67 5.84
CA VAL A 88 3.13 -4.85 4.63
C VAL A 88 1.74 -4.34 4.28
N GLY A 89 1.57 -3.01 4.35
CA GLY A 89 0.39 -2.30 3.85
C GLY A 89 0.64 -1.78 2.44
N VAL A 90 -0.05 -2.32 1.45
CA VAL A 90 -0.12 -1.75 0.10
C VAL A 90 -1.22 -0.71 0.11
N ILE A 91 -0.87 0.56 -0.03
CA ILE A 91 -1.85 1.63 -0.17
C ILE A 91 -2.30 1.69 -1.62
N GLY A 92 -3.60 1.88 -1.86
CA GLY A 92 -4.17 2.17 -3.17
C GLY A 92 -5.48 2.93 -3.07
#